data_AF-A0A8H5V7W7-F1
#
_entry.id   AF-A0A8H5V7W7-F1
#
_cell.length_a   1.000
_cell.length_b   1.000
_cell.length_c   1.000
_cell.angle_alpha   90.00
_cell.angle_beta   90.00
_cell.angle_gamma   90.00
#
_symmetry.space_group_name_H-M   'P 1'
#
loop_
_entity.id
_entity.type
_entity.pdbx_description
1 polymer ?
#
loop_
_entity_poly.entity_id
_entity_poly.type
_entity_poly.pdbx_seq_one_letter_code
_entity_poly.pdbx_strand_id
1 'polypeptide(L)'
;MPPRFHSLPPEIQDMILQYVSREPSTAPYAVVCKSWQDFFERKNFRSLAIAKDDLSGLRRYLVPRRQGFVKHIWYRICLPNSNPRNRTTIKRVEKPKVTFRADRVFTWSLLGLWDIISLWNSENRITLELSVFAYDDWSSKMRQDRIFERDFDAYKAHKESESRGPYHYDNPHAPYVRHYNILGLPNAGWRLRAEWNAEQRDLIGWKDIELTTANRASERPYFKEEDAILPRVPIVSKFLIRNTQFRRISPETMSLMFKSFVNLEDITTHRWASVGADQETDWTRYAAKAFAEYLPASVKTLSINGQKSTAFHDWTSCDVKLRDVLGKRLRQYSKNLEHMSVVDIIDATDFLHIFILFKCDADLNAMTIWPHLKTLTLSTNLFQSHCRRSIERLLCCAARAARKMPKLQTFKIRSDSDPQCLFQYNIVQARAEITWSGPVVDGTKIMKQWEKTSAWRNNVGVVNDF
;
A
#
# COMPACT_ATOMS: atom_id res chain seq x y z
N MET A 1 34.93 -44.26 -14.00
CA MET A 1 33.54 -43.80 -13.74
C MET A 1 33.54 -42.28 -13.81
N PRO A 2 32.53 -41.63 -14.42
CA PRO A 2 32.40 -40.18 -14.32
C PRO A 2 32.21 -39.76 -12.85
N PRO A 3 32.70 -38.58 -12.45
CA PRO A 3 32.51 -38.08 -11.09
C PRO A 3 31.01 -37.92 -10.79
N ARG A 4 30.58 -38.38 -9.61
CA ARG A 4 29.18 -38.24 -9.16
C ARG A 4 29.02 -36.87 -8.50
N PHE A 5 27.91 -36.19 -8.74
CA PHE A 5 27.66 -34.88 -8.11
C PHE A 5 27.82 -34.92 -6.57
N HIS A 6 27.30 -35.97 -5.93
CA HIS A 6 27.40 -36.14 -4.48
C HIS A 6 28.77 -36.57 -3.95
N SER A 7 29.75 -36.86 -4.83
CA SER A 7 31.15 -37.07 -4.41
C SER A 7 31.96 -35.78 -4.37
N LEU A 8 31.39 -34.65 -4.81
CA LEU A 8 32.02 -33.34 -4.70
C LEU A 8 31.90 -32.80 -3.26
N PRO A 9 32.83 -31.96 -2.78
CA PRO A 9 32.67 -31.25 -1.51
C PRO A 9 31.36 -30.44 -1.45
N PRO A 10 30.73 -30.30 -0.26
CA PRO A 10 29.47 -29.55 -0.11
C PRO A 10 29.51 -28.14 -0.69
N GLU A 11 30.66 -27.47 -0.59
CA GLU A 11 30.88 -26.11 -1.10
C GLU A 11 30.78 -26.08 -2.63
N ILE A 12 31.36 -27.09 -3.30
CA ILE A 12 31.30 -27.21 -4.76
C ILE A 12 29.89 -27.59 -5.21
N GLN A 13 29.20 -28.46 -4.46
CA GLN A 13 27.80 -28.79 -4.72
C GLN A 13 26.92 -27.54 -4.64
N ASP A 14 27.10 -26.71 -3.60
CA ASP A 14 26.35 -25.48 -3.41
C ASP A 14 26.67 -24.44 -4.49
N MET A 15 27.94 -24.27 -4.87
CA MET A 15 28.34 -23.40 -5.98
C MET A 15 27.65 -23.79 -7.31
N ILE A 16 27.60 -25.09 -7.62
CA ILE A 16 26.92 -25.59 -8.82
C ILE A 16 25.41 -25.31 -8.74
N LEU A 17 24.78 -25.63 -7.60
CA LEU A 17 23.35 -25.39 -7.39
C LEU A 17 23.01 -23.91 -7.53
N GLN A 18 23.80 -23.02 -6.92
CA GLN A 18 23.65 -21.57 -7.05
C GLN A 18 23.80 -21.12 -8.50
N TYR A 19 24.82 -21.61 -9.22
CA TYR A 19 25.05 -21.27 -10.62
C TYR A 19 23.85 -21.64 -11.51
N VAL A 20 23.40 -22.90 -11.42
CA VAL A 20 22.27 -23.42 -12.19
C VAL A 20 20.96 -22.75 -11.78
N SER A 21 20.85 -22.30 -10.52
CA SER A 21 19.67 -21.57 -10.06
C SER A 21 19.43 -20.23 -10.76
N ARG A 22 20.43 -19.70 -11.46
CA ARG A 22 20.30 -18.44 -12.23
C ARG A 22 19.54 -18.62 -13.53
N GLU A 23 19.26 -19.85 -13.94
CA GLU A 23 18.45 -20.08 -15.12
C GLU A 23 16.99 -19.62 -14.91
N PRO A 24 16.30 -19.15 -15.98
CA PRO A 24 14.92 -18.67 -15.87
C PRO A 24 13.92 -19.72 -15.37
N SER A 25 14.19 -21.01 -15.65
CA SER A 25 13.33 -22.12 -15.25
C SER A 25 14.11 -23.16 -14.48
N THR A 26 13.91 -23.16 -13.16
CA THR A 26 14.57 -24.08 -12.23
C THR A 26 13.69 -25.27 -11.84
N ALA A 27 12.48 -25.37 -12.38
CA ALA A 27 11.55 -26.47 -12.09
C ALA A 27 12.08 -27.85 -12.52
N PRO A 28 12.72 -28.01 -13.70
CA PRO A 28 13.29 -29.30 -14.11
C PRO A 28 14.38 -29.82 -13.16
N TYR A 29 15.12 -28.93 -12.49
CA TYR A 29 16.17 -29.35 -11.56
C TYR A 29 15.63 -29.93 -10.26
N ALA A 30 14.38 -29.62 -9.89
CA ALA A 30 13.75 -30.15 -8.69
C ALA A 30 13.46 -31.66 -8.77
N VAL A 31 13.52 -32.27 -9.97
CA VAL A 31 13.26 -33.72 -10.14
C VAL A 31 14.53 -34.58 -10.21
N VAL A 32 15.73 -33.98 -10.11
CA VAL A 32 17.01 -34.70 -10.26
C VAL A 32 17.25 -35.68 -9.10
N CYS A 33 17.21 -35.20 -7.86
CA CYS A 33 17.34 -36.01 -6.65
C CYS A 33 16.77 -35.26 -5.44
N LYS A 34 16.70 -35.89 -4.27
CA LYS A 34 16.11 -35.29 -3.05
C LYS A 34 16.81 -34.01 -2.58
N SER A 35 18.14 -33.88 -2.75
CA SER A 35 18.84 -32.66 -2.31
C SER A 35 18.60 -31.50 -3.28
N TRP A 36 18.60 -31.78 -4.59
CA TRP A 36 18.24 -30.79 -5.61
C TRP A 36 16.78 -30.37 -5.46
N GLN A 37 15.88 -31.33 -5.22
CA GLN A 37 14.48 -31.06 -4.92
C GLN A 37 14.35 -30.07 -3.74
N ASP A 38 15.03 -30.32 -2.62
CA ASP A 38 14.94 -29.41 -1.46
C ASP A 38 15.46 -28.00 -1.78
N PHE A 39 16.60 -27.91 -2.47
CA PHE A 39 17.20 -26.63 -2.84
C PHE A 39 16.31 -25.82 -3.80
N PHE A 40 15.86 -26.44 -4.90
CA PHE A 40 15.08 -25.75 -5.93
C PHE A 40 13.63 -25.54 -5.51
N GLU A 41 12.99 -26.47 -4.78
CA GLU A 41 11.63 -26.23 -4.25
C GLU A 41 11.61 -25.05 -3.26
N ARG A 42 12.63 -24.92 -2.39
CA ARG A 42 12.77 -23.73 -1.51
C ARG A 42 12.81 -22.44 -2.30
N LYS A 43 13.56 -22.39 -3.40
CA LYS A 43 13.65 -21.20 -4.27
C LYS A 43 12.33 -20.96 -5.00
N ASN A 44 11.79 -21.99 -5.65
CA ASN A 44 10.64 -21.90 -6.56
C ASN A 44 9.33 -21.57 -5.81
N PHE A 45 9.11 -22.15 -4.63
CA PHE A 45 7.91 -21.91 -3.84
C PHE A 45 8.02 -20.68 -2.93
N ARG A 46 9.20 -20.06 -2.80
CA ARG A 46 9.41 -18.90 -1.92
C ARG A 46 8.41 -17.77 -2.16
N SER A 47 8.10 -17.52 -3.43
CA SER A 47 7.20 -16.43 -3.82
C SER A 47 6.33 -16.90 -4.97
N LEU A 48 5.02 -16.85 -4.80
CA LEU A 48 4.04 -17.34 -5.75
C LEU A 48 3.25 -16.16 -6.30
N ALA A 49 3.09 -16.11 -7.63
CA ALA A 49 2.13 -15.21 -8.25
C ALA A 49 1.05 -16.07 -8.88
N ILE A 50 -0.17 -15.95 -8.36
CA ILE A 50 -1.29 -16.85 -8.66
C ILE A 50 -2.54 -16.06 -9.00
N ALA A 51 -3.36 -16.63 -9.87
CA ALA A 51 -4.70 -16.18 -10.19
C ALA A 51 -5.74 -17.20 -9.72
N LYS A 52 -7.02 -16.91 -9.96
CA LYS A 52 -8.14 -17.79 -9.57
C LYS A 52 -7.98 -19.21 -10.12
N ASP A 53 -7.52 -19.35 -11.35
CA ASP A 53 -7.40 -20.66 -12.03
C ASP A 53 -6.29 -21.54 -11.40
N ASP A 54 -5.31 -20.92 -10.74
CA ASP A 54 -4.20 -21.61 -10.08
C ASP A 54 -4.58 -22.19 -8.71
N LEU A 55 -5.73 -21.80 -8.12
CA LEU A 55 -6.12 -22.21 -6.77
C LEU A 55 -6.28 -23.73 -6.63
N SER A 56 -6.76 -24.41 -7.68
CA SER A 56 -6.88 -25.87 -7.70
C SER A 56 -5.51 -26.55 -7.60
N GLY A 57 -4.53 -26.04 -8.35
CA GLY A 57 -3.14 -26.47 -8.29
C GLY A 57 -2.50 -26.13 -6.95
N LEU A 58 -2.76 -24.95 -6.41
CA LEU A 58 -2.27 -24.52 -5.10
C LEU A 58 -2.70 -25.52 -4.02
N ARG A 59 -3.98 -25.88 -3.97
CA ARG A 59 -4.52 -26.86 -3.03
C ARG A 59 -3.92 -28.26 -3.21
N ARG A 60 -3.71 -28.68 -4.45
CA ARG A 60 -3.23 -30.03 -4.77
C ARG A 60 -1.73 -30.21 -4.53
N TYR A 61 -0.91 -29.21 -4.85
CA TYR A 61 0.54 -29.37 -4.96
C TYR A 61 1.33 -28.76 -3.81
N LEU A 62 0.77 -27.81 -3.04
CA LEU A 62 1.43 -27.26 -1.85
C LEU A 62 1.08 -28.10 -0.62
N VAL A 63 1.74 -29.25 -0.52
CA VAL A 63 1.74 -30.09 0.68
C VAL A 63 2.44 -29.36 1.86
N PRO A 64 2.24 -29.76 3.13
CA PRO A 64 2.77 -29.05 4.30
C PRO A 64 4.26 -28.67 4.23
N ARG A 65 5.10 -29.57 3.71
CA ARG A 65 6.54 -29.27 3.49
C ARG A 65 6.76 -28.06 2.57
N ARG A 66 6.05 -28.00 1.43
CA ARG A 66 6.16 -26.92 0.45
C ARG A 66 5.50 -25.63 0.93
N GLN A 67 4.42 -25.74 1.70
CA GLN A 67 3.80 -24.59 2.36
C GLN A 67 4.83 -23.85 3.20
N GLY A 68 5.70 -24.56 3.94
CA GLY A 68 6.77 -23.97 4.76
C GLY A 68 7.83 -23.18 3.98
N PHE A 69 7.94 -23.37 2.67
CA PHE A 69 8.83 -22.60 1.81
C PHE A 69 8.23 -21.27 1.37
N VAL A 70 6.90 -21.16 1.32
CA VAL A 70 6.22 -19.95 0.86
C VAL A 70 6.46 -18.81 1.83
N LYS A 71 6.88 -17.65 1.31
CA LYS A 71 7.05 -16.39 2.06
C LYS A 71 6.22 -15.25 1.49
N HIS A 72 5.83 -15.34 0.22
CA HIS A 72 5.03 -14.33 -0.45
C HIS A 72 4.02 -14.95 -1.41
N ILE A 73 2.76 -14.52 -1.33
CA ILE A 73 1.72 -14.85 -2.29
C ILE A 73 1.23 -13.54 -2.88
N TRP A 74 1.48 -13.33 -4.17
CA TRP A 74 0.84 -12.29 -4.96
C TRP A 74 -0.41 -12.88 -5.65
N TYR A 75 -1.58 -12.55 -5.10
CA TYR A 75 -2.86 -12.98 -5.63
C TYR A 75 -3.46 -11.93 -6.57
N ARG A 76 -3.68 -12.36 -7.82
CA ARG A 76 -4.11 -11.52 -8.94
C ARG A 76 -5.56 -11.85 -9.30
N ILE A 77 -6.48 -10.95 -9.00
CA ILE A 77 -7.90 -11.09 -9.29
C ILE A 77 -8.24 -10.31 -10.56
N CYS A 78 -8.64 -11.03 -11.60
CA CYS A 78 -9.18 -10.41 -12.82
C CYS A 78 -10.70 -10.28 -12.70
N LEU A 79 -11.19 -9.04 -12.81
CA LEU A 79 -12.60 -8.71 -12.86
C LEU A 79 -13.18 -8.92 -14.27
N PRO A 80 -14.50 -9.17 -14.38
CA PRO A 80 -15.15 -9.34 -15.66
C PRO A 80 -15.24 -8.01 -16.42
N ASN A 81 -14.97 -8.05 -17.73
CA ASN A 81 -15.00 -6.87 -18.60
C ASN A 81 -16.40 -6.22 -18.62
N SER A 82 -16.47 -4.90 -18.46
CA SER A 82 -17.63 -4.14 -18.89
C SER A 82 -17.58 -4.01 -20.42
N ASN A 83 -18.73 -4.16 -21.11
CA ASN A 83 -18.76 -4.19 -22.56
C ASN A 83 -18.34 -2.80 -23.14
N PRO A 84 -17.21 -2.70 -23.87
CA PRO A 84 -16.67 -1.43 -24.36
C PRO A 84 -17.42 -0.88 -25.59
N ARG A 85 -18.31 -1.66 -26.21
CA ARG A 85 -18.93 -1.33 -27.50
C ARG A 85 -20.10 -0.32 -27.44
N ASN A 86 -20.55 0.10 -26.25
CA ASN A 86 -21.72 0.98 -26.07
C ASN A 86 -21.39 2.23 -25.21
N ARG A 87 -20.47 3.09 -25.66
CA ARG A 87 -20.04 4.27 -24.87
C ARG A 87 -20.00 5.55 -25.71
N THR A 88 -21.18 6.13 -25.96
CA THR A 88 -21.33 7.48 -26.52
C THR A 88 -21.82 8.53 -25.50
N THR A 89 -22.04 8.14 -24.24
CA THR A 89 -22.52 9.03 -23.18
C THR A 89 -21.55 9.03 -21.99
N ILE A 90 -21.20 10.24 -21.52
CA ILE A 90 -20.41 10.49 -20.32
C ILE A 90 -21.10 9.81 -19.12
N LYS A 91 -20.61 8.66 -18.68
CA LYS A 91 -21.15 8.02 -17.47
C LYS A 91 -20.53 8.65 -16.24
N ARG A 92 -21.36 9.17 -15.34
CA ARG A 92 -20.92 9.62 -14.01
C ARG A 92 -20.70 8.46 -13.04
N VAL A 93 -21.42 7.35 -13.24
CA VAL A 93 -21.38 6.13 -12.41
C VAL A 93 -21.55 4.91 -13.32
N GLU A 94 -20.87 3.81 -13.03
CA GLU A 94 -21.08 2.55 -13.76
C GLU A 94 -22.41 1.89 -13.37
N LYS A 95 -22.98 1.09 -14.28
CA LYS A 95 -24.25 0.39 -14.07
C LYS A 95 -24.14 -0.53 -12.84
N PRO A 96 -25.11 -0.51 -11.92
CA PRO A 96 -25.11 -1.37 -10.73
C PRO A 96 -24.94 -2.88 -11.03
N LYS A 97 -25.39 -3.34 -12.21
CA LYS A 97 -25.21 -4.74 -12.63
C LYS A 97 -23.75 -5.10 -12.94
N VAL A 98 -22.94 -4.14 -13.39
CA VAL A 98 -21.52 -4.34 -13.71
C VAL A 98 -20.71 -4.35 -12.42
N THR A 99 -20.90 -3.35 -11.55
CA THR A 99 -20.22 -3.28 -10.24
C THR A 99 -20.53 -4.53 -9.41
N PHE A 100 -21.80 -4.93 -9.35
CA PHE A 100 -22.20 -6.16 -8.65
C PHE A 100 -21.53 -7.43 -9.21
N ARG A 101 -21.34 -7.53 -10.53
CA ARG A 101 -20.62 -8.67 -11.12
C ARG A 101 -19.15 -8.67 -10.74
N ALA A 102 -18.52 -7.49 -10.70
CA ALA A 102 -17.15 -7.33 -10.24
C ALA A 102 -17.01 -7.73 -8.76
N ASP A 103 -17.85 -7.18 -7.88
CA ASP A 103 -17.89 -7.51 -6.45
C ASP A 103 -18.08 -9.01 -6.22
N ARG A 104 -18.95 -9.66 -7.01
CA ARG A 104 -19.19 -11.11 -6.92
C ARG A 104 -17.96 -11.93 -7.33
N VAL A 105 -17.28 -11.55 -8.41
CA VAL A 105 -16.06 -12.25 -8.85
C VAL A 105 -14.93 -12.03 -7.84
N PHE A 106 -14.79 -10.80 -7.32
CA PHE A 106 -13.84 -10.48 -6.27
C PHE A 106 -14.09 -11.34 -5.02
N THR A 107 -15.33 -11.35 -4.52
CA THR A 107 -15.72 -12.11 -3.33
C THR A 107 -15.44 -13.60 -3.48
N TRP A 108 -15.87 -14.22 -4.59
CA TRP A 108 -15.59 -15.64 -4.84
C TRP A 108 -14.08 -15.89 -4.87
N SER A 109 -13.34 -15.08 -5.62
CA SER A 109 -11.89 -15.24 -5.76
C SER A 109 -11.20 -15.14 -4.39
N LEU A 110 -11.63 -14.22 -3.55
CA LEU A 110 -11.10 -14.05 -2.20
C LEU A 110 -11.38 -15.27 -1.32
N LEU A 111 -12.64 -15.72 -1.26
CA LEU A 111 -13.06 -16.89 -0.48
C LEU A 111 -12.28 -18.15 -0.89
N GLY A 112 -12.12 -18.38 -2.19
CA GLY A 112 -11.37 -19.54 -2.68
C GLY A 112 -9.92 -19.57 -2.23
N LEU A 113 -9.25 -18.42 -2.10
CA LEU A 113 -7.91 -18.36 -1.53
C LEU A 113 -7.94 -18.56 -0.02
N TRP A 114 -8.87 -17.91 0.69
CA TRP A 114 -9.02 -18.01 2.14
C TRP A 114 -9.26 -19.45 2.60
N ASP A 115 -10.10 -20.20 1.88
CA ASP A 115 -10.37 -21.62 2.14
C ASP A 115 -9.10 -22.49 2.08
N ILE A 116 -8.10 -22.08 1.28
CA ILE A 116 -6.84 -22.79 1.15
C ILE A 116 -5.87 -22.37 2.26
N ILE A 117 -5.61 -21.06 2.39
CA ILE A 117 -4.55 -20.55 3.28
C ILE A 117 -4.95 -20.54 4.76
N SER A 118 -6.25 -20.62 5.08
CA SER A 118 -6.74 -20.81 6.45
C SER A 118 -6.31 -22.16 7.06
N LEU A 119 -6.05 -23.16 6.22
CA LEU A 119 -5.65 -24.50 6.64
C LEU A 119 -4.13 -24.66 6.81
N TRP A 120 -3.33 -23.65 6.47
CA TRP A 120 -1.87 -23.76 6.51
C TRP A 120 -1.33 -23.48 7.92
N ASN A 121 -0.17 -24.07 8.24
CA ASN A 121 0.48 -23.89 9.54
C ASN A 121 0.81 -22.40 9.79
N SER A 122 0.36 -21.90 10.94
CA SER A 122 0.54 -20.51 11.38
C SER A 122 1.99 -20.10 11.65
N GLU A 123 2.89 -21.05 11.93
CA GLU A 123 4.31 -20.77 12.18
C GLU A 123 5.00 -20.16 10.97
N ASN A 124 4.54 -20.51 9.76
CA ASN A 124 5.12 -19.98 8.53
C ASN A 124 4.53 -18.62 8.16
N ARG A 125 5.03 -17.53 8.74
CA ARG A 125 4.55 -16.17 8.43
C ARG A 125 4.77 -15.79 6.96
N ILE A 126 3.71 -15.36 6.26
CA ILE A 126 3.78 -14.91 4.85
C ILE A 126 3.29 -13.48 4.63
N THR A 127 3.75 -12.89 3.54
CA THR A 127 3.16 -11.69 2.93
C THR A 127 2.10 -12.09 1.90
N LEU A 128 0.89 -11.57 2.05
CA LEU A 128 -0.17 -11.63 1.05
C LEU A 128 -0.24 -10.29 0.32
N GLU A 129 0.14 -10.29 -0.94
CA GLU A 129 -0.06 -9.18 -1.86
C GLU A 129 -1.33 -9.40 -2.68
N LEU A 130 -2.20 -8.38 -2.74
CA LEU A 130 -3.45 -8.44 -3.48
C LEU A 130 -3.46 -7.41 -4.62
N SER A 131 -3.83 -7.85 -5.81
CA SER A 131 -4.06 -6.97 -6.96
C SER A 131 -5.39 -7.30 -7.63
N VAL A 132 -6.18 -6.26 -7.90
CA VAL A 132 -7.44 -6.37 -8.62
C VAL A 132 -7.40 -5.50 -9.87
N PHE A 133 -7.78 -6.07 -11.00
CA PHE A 133 -7.77 -5.37 -12.28
C PHE A 133 -8.86 -5.89 -13.21
N ALA A 134 -9.22 -5.12 -14.23
CA ALA A 134 -10.12 -5.54 -15.30
C ALA A 134 -9.48 -5.27 -16.68
N TYR A 135 -9.79 -6.08 -17.70
CA TYR A 135 -9.21 -5.87 -19.04
C TYR A 135 -9.76 -4.63 -19.77
N ASP A 136 -10.76 -3.98 -19.21
CA ASP A 136 -11.30 -2.71 -19.68
C ASP A 136 -10.83 -1.52 -18.85
N ASP A 137 -9.95 -1.73 -17.85
CA ASP A 137 -9.27 -0.62 -17.17
C ASP A 137 -8.47 0.22 -18.17
N TRP A 138 -8.16 -0.30 -19.36
CA TRP A 138 -7.52 0.47 -20.42
C TRP A 138 -8.53 1.08 -21.38
N SER A 139 -8.32 2.37 -21.66
CA SER A 139 -8.90 2.99 -22.86
C SER A 139 -8.56 2.15 -24.09
N SER A 140 -9.44 2.14 -25.10
CA SER A 140 -9.18 1.41 -26.35
C SER A 140 -7.83 1.78 -26.97
N LYS A 141 -7.41 3.04 -26.77
CA LYS A 141 -6.15 3.62 -27.22
C LYS A 141 -4.93 3.13 -26.42
N MET A 142 -5.12 2.69 -25.17
CA MET A 142 -4.05 2.22 -24.26
C MET A 142 -4.01 0.72 -24.07
N ARG A 143 -4.89 -0.06 -24.72
CA ARG A 143 -4.87 -1.53 -24.65
C ARG A 143 -3.54 -2.14 -25.09
N GLN A 144 -2.79 -1.45 -25.94
CA GLN A 144 -1.47 -1.89 -26.39
C GLN A 144 -0.42 -1.80 -25.28
N ASP A 145 -0.61 -0.95 -24.27
CA ASP A 145 0.37 -0.76 -23.19
C ASP A 145 0.45 -1.97 -22.24
N ARG A 146 -0.59 -2.81 -22.17
CA ARG A 146 -0.64 -4.08 -21.41
C ARG A 146 0.04 -4.02 -20.04
N ILE A 147 -0.31 -2.99 -19.25
CA ILE A 147 0.42 -2.64 -18.01
C ILE A 147 0.45 -3.81 -17.02
N PHE A 148 -0.65 -4.56 -16.87
CA PHE A 148 -0.71 -5.68 -15.93
C PHE A 148 0.13 -6.87 -16.38
N GLU A 149 0.20 -7.14 -17.68
CA GLU A 149 1.10 -8.16 -18.24
C GLU A 149 2.55 -7.72 -18.08
N ARG A 150 2.88 -6.46 -18.37
CA ARG A 150 4.22 -5.91 -18.18
C ARG A 150 4.66 -5.90 -16.72
N ASP A 151 3.77 -5.58 -15.78
CA ASP A 151 4.04 -5.69 -14.34
C ASP A 151 4.30 -7.15 -13.96
N PHE A 152 3.53 -8.09 -14.51
CA PHE A 152 3.76 -9.51 -14.24
C PHE A 152 5.08 -10.03 -14.82
N ASP A 153 5.45 -9.60 -16.04
CA ASP A 153 6.70 -9.99 -16.67
C ASP A 153 7.91 -9.34 -16.00
N ALA A 154 7.83 -8.06 -15.63
CA ALA A 154 8.85 -7.37 -14.86
C ALA A 154 9.02 -7.98 -13.46
N TYR A 155 7.94 -8.45 -12.84
CA TYR A 155 8.00 -9.19 -11.58
C TYR A 155 8.72 -10.53 -11.71
N LYS A 156 8.49 -11.28 -12.80
CA LYS A 156 9.22 -12.53 -13.08
C LYS A 156 10.71 -12.25 -13.27
N ALA A 157 11.05 -11.26 -14.09
CA ALA A 157 12.44 -10.85 -14.31
C ALA A 157 13.12 -10.40 -12.99
N HIS A 158 12.39 -9.68 -12.13
CA HIS A 158 12.90 -9.30 -10.81
C HIS A 158 13.22 -10.53 -9.94
N LYS A 159 12.37 -11.56 -9.94
CA LYS A 159 12.65 -12.82 -9.24
C LYS A 159 13.88 -13.54 -9.76
N GLU A 160 14.09 -13.50 -11.07
CA GLU A 160 15.25 -14.12 -11.71
C GLU A 160 16.55 -13.37 -11.39
N SER A 161 16.49 -12.03 -11.26
CA SER A 161 17.66 -11.17 -11.05
C SER A 161 18.35 -11.28 -9.67
N GLU A 162 17.92 -12.19 -8.78
CA GLU A 162 18.38 -12.33 -7.38
C GLU A 162 18.38 -11.02 -6.57
N SER A 163 17.65 -10.00 -7.04
CA SER A 163 17.57 -8.71 -6.37
C SER A 163 17.01 -8.89 -4.96
N ARG A 164 17.74 -8.35 -3.98
CA ARG A 164 17.33 -8.36 -2.56
C ARG A 164 16.35 -7.23 -2.23
N GLY A 165 16.19 -6.26 -3.13
CA GLY A 165 15.27 -5.15 -2.97
C GLY A 165 13.80 -5.58 -3.20
N PRO A 166 12.82 -4.87 -2.63
CA PRO A 166 11.42 -5.11 -2.95
C PRO A 166 11.15 -4.78 -4.42
N TYR A 167 10.33 -5.61 -5.07
CA TYR A 167 9.88 -5.33 -6.43
C TYR A 167 9.01 -4.06 -6.45
N HIS A 168 9.30 -3.17 -7.40
CA HIS A 168 8.52 -1.98 -7.68
C HIS A 168 8.32 -1.86 -9.19
N TYR A 169 7.11 -1.48 -9.61
CA TYR A 169 6.80 -1.23 -11.00
C TYR A 169 6.61 0.28 -11.21
N ASP A 170 7.49 0.86 -12.01
CA ASP A 170 7.56 2.30 -12.18
C ASP A 170 6.35 2.82 -12.97
N ASN A 171 5.65 3.77 -12.35
CA ASN A 171 4.71 4.69 -12.98
C ASN A 171 3.68 4.01 -13.94
N PRO A 172 2.74 3.19 -13.41
CA PRO A 172 1.73 2.53 -14.24
C PRO A 172 0.78 3.51 -14.96
N HIS A 173 0.74 4.78 -14.54
CA HIS A 173 -0.12 5.81 -15.11
C HIS A 173 0.54 6.64 -16.21
N ALA A 174 1.84 6.44 -16.49
CA ALA A 174 2.56 7.19 -17.51
C ALA A 174 1.86 7.22 -18.88
N PRO A 175 1.29 6.10 -19.39
CA PRO A 175 0.58 6.14 -20.67
C PRO A 175 -0.65 7.05 -20.66
N TYR A 176 -1.37 7.09 -19.54
CA TYR A 176 -2.52 7.98 -19.35
C TYR A 176 -2.11 9.45 -19.33
N VAL A 177 -1.05 9.79 -18.59
CA VAL A 177 -0.52 11.17 -18.56
C VAL A 177 -0.03 11.62 -19.93
N ARG A 178 0.66 10.73 -20.68
CA ARG A 178 1.06 11.03 -22.06
C ARG A 178 -0.16 11.32 -22.93
N HIS A 179 -1.21 10.50 -22.83
CA HIS A 179 -2.43 10.72 -23.62
C HIS A 179 -3.14 12.01 -23.24
N TYR A 180 -3.26 12.30 -21.93
CA TYR A 180 -3.81 13.55 -21.42
C TYR A 180 -3.11 14.78 -22.05
N ASN A 181 -1.78 14.74 -22.09
CA ASN A 181 -0.97 15.80 -22.70
C ASN A 181 -1.15 15.88 -24.23
N ILE A 182 -1.19 14.73 -24.93
CA ILE A 182 -1.42 14.68 -26.39
C ILE A 182 -2.77 15.30 -26.76
N LEU A 183 -3.79 15.12 -25.92
CA LEU A 183 -5.11 15.73 -26.12
C LEU A 183 -5.13 17.24 -25.86
N GLY A 184 -4.04 17.83 -25.35
CA GLY A 184 -3.95 19.25 -25.01
C GLY A 184 -4.76 19.64 -23.75
N LEU A 185 -5.01 18.69 -22.86
CA LEU A 185 -5.78 18.93 -21.63
C LEU A 185 -4.94 19.66 -20.57
N PRO A 186 -5.56 20.51 -19.73
CA PRO A 186 -7.01 20.75 -19.59
C PRO A 186 -7.61 21.76 -20.61
N ASN A 187 -6.76 22.37 -21.44
CA ASN A 187 -7.15 23.48 -22.32
C ASN A 187 -7.87 23.05 -23.61
N ALA A 188 -7.96 21.75 -23.86
CA ALA A 188 -8.63 21.17 -25.02
C ALA A 188 -10.11 21.57 -25.13
N GLY A 189 -10.69 21.45 -26.34
CA GLY A 189 -12.11 21.67 -26.58
C GLY A 189 -13.01 20.75 -25.74
N TRP A 190 -14.27 21.15 -25.53
CA TRP A 190 -15.21 20.44 -24.65
C TRP A 190 -15.40 18.95 -24.98
N ARG A 191 -15.31 18.57 -26.26
CA ARG A 191 -15.42 17.17 -26.70
C ARG A 191 -14.28 16.31 -26.15
N LEU A 192 -13.03 16.75 -26.31
CA LEU A 192 -11.85 16.03 -25.83
C LEU A 192 -11.83 15.96 -24.29
N ARG A 193 -12.26 17.03 -23.61
CA ARG A 193 -12.48 17.01 -22.15
C ARG A 193 -13.53 15.99 -21.74
N ALA A 194 -14.67 15.94 -22.43
CA ALA A 194 -15.74 14.99 -22.15
C ALA A 194 -15.31 13.53 -22.37
N GLU A 195 -14.56 13.27 -23.44
CA GLU A 195 -13.96 11.96 -23.71
C GLU A 195 -13.00 11.54 -22.59
N TRP A 196 -12.07 12.43 -22.21
CA TRP A 196 -11.13 12.14 -21.13
C TRP A 196 -11.81 11.89 -19.79
N ASN A 197 -12.81 12.71 -19.43
CA ASN A 197 -13.57 12.54 -18.20
C ASN A 197 -14.29 11.18 -18.15
N ALA A 198 -14.68 10.63 -19.30
CA ALA A 198 -15.26 9.30 -19.37
C ALA A 198 -14.20 8.20 -19.15
N GLU A 199 -13.02 8.31 -19.78
CA GLU A 199 -11.89 7.38 -19.61
C GLU A 199 -11.39 7.37 -18.15
N GLN A 200 -11.16 8.55 -17.58
CA GLN A 200 -10.74 8.71 -16.18
C GLN A 200 -11.75 8.06 -15.20
N ARG A 201 -13.05 8.28 -15.41
CA ARG A 201 -14.10 7.69 -14.57
C ARG A 201 -14.18 6.18 -14.73
N ASP A 202 -13.89 5.67 -15.91
CA ASP A 202 -13.86 4.23 -16.12
C ASP A 202 -12.69 3.57 -15.38
N LEU A 203 -11.54 4.22 -15.37
CA LEU A 203 -10.31 3.75 -14.73
C LEU A 203 -10.40 3.75 -13.20
N ILE A 204 -10.62 4.92 -12.60
CA ILE A 204 -10.57 5.14 -11.14
C ILE A 204 -11.88 5.67 -10.52
N GLY A 205 -12.91 5.92 -11.34
CA GLY A 205 -14.18 6.51 -10.90
C GLY A 205 -15.27 5.51 -10.54
N TRP A 206 -15.02 4.21 -10.68
CA TRP A 206 -15.96 3.19 -10.22
C TRP A 206 -16.06 3.22 -8.69
N LYS A 207 -17.20 2.73 -8.19
CA LYS A 207 -17.36 2.41 -6.77
C LYS A 207 -16.23 1.44 -6.38
N ASP A 208 -15.66 1.66 -5.20
CA ASP A 208 -14.68 0.75 -4.63
C ASP A 208 -15.27 -0.66 -4.54
N ILE A 209 -14.43 -1.66 -4.82
CA ILE A 209 -14.81 -3.06 -4.79
C ILE A 209 -15.17 -3.44 -3.36
N GLU A 210 -16.30 -4.12 -3.23
CA GLU A 210 -16.83 -4.58 -1.96
C GLU A 210 -17.00 -6.10 -1.94
N LEU A 211 -16.96 -6.68 -0.74
CA LEU A 211 -17.50 -8.01 -0.53
C LEU A 211 -19.01 -7.98 -0.70
N THR A 212 -19.55 -8.88 -1.51
CA THR A 212 -20.99 -8.98 -1.73
C THR A 212 -21.53 -10.33 -1.31
N THR A 213 -22.66 -10.30 -0.61
CA THR A 213 -23.34 -11.48 -0.06
C THR A 213 -24.60 -11.86 -0.86
N ALA A 214 -25.07 -10.99 -1.77
CA ALA A 214 -26.35 -11.14 -2.46
C ALA A 214 -26.22 -11.66 -3.91
N ASN A 215 -27.28 -12.28 -4.44
CA ASN A 215 -27.41 -12.76 -5.82
C ASN A 215 -28.60 -12.03 -6.49
N ARG A 216 -28.41 -11.34 -7.63
CA ARG A 216 -29.51 -10.56 -8.25
C ARG A 216 -30.40 -11.35 -9.22
N ALA A 217 -30.24 -12.67 -9.35
CA ALA A 217 -31.19 -13.58 -10.03
C ALA A 217 -30.81 -15.07 -9.84
N SER A 218 -31.21 -15.70 -8.73
CA SER A 218 -31.54 -17.14 -8.60
C SER A 218 -31.91 -17.44 -7.13
N GLU A 219 -32.94 -18.25 -6.92
CA GLU A 219 -33.63 -18.57 -5.65
C GLU A 219 -32.80 -19.38 -4.63
N ARG A 220 -31.47 -19.30 -4.67
CA ARG A 220 -30.62 -19.83 -3.58
C ARG A 220 -29.68 -18.73 -3.09
N PRO A 221 -29.85 -18.24 -1.85
CA PRO A 221 -28.87 -17.38 -1.22
C PRO A 221 -27.56 -18.17 -1.08
N TYR A 222 -26.43 -17.60 -1.50
CA TYR A 222 -25.13 -18.20 -1.20
C TYR A 222 -24.71 -17.96 0.25
N PHE A 223 -25.35 -17.01 0.97
CA PHE A 223 -24.81 -16.53 2.24
C PHE A 223 -25.71 -15.54 2.99
N LYS A 224 -25.70 -15.57 4.34
CA LYS A 224 -26.34 -14.58 5.23
C LYS A 224 -25.29 -13.76 5.97
N GLU A 225 -25.69 -12.61 6.52
CA GLU A 225 -24.80 -11.64 7.22
C GLU A 225 -24.21 -12.18 8.54
N GLU A 226 -24.80 -13.26 9.06
CA GLU A 226 -24.29 -14.10 10.16
C GLU A 226 -23.07 -14.95 9.71
N ASP A 227 -23.00 -15.25 8.41
CA ASP A 227 -22.01 -16.12 7.79
C ASP A 227 -20.82 -15.35 7.19
N ALA A 228 -20.89 -14.00 7.10
CA ALA A 228 -19.95 -13.05 6.45
C ALA A 228 -18.54 -12.91 7.03
N ILE A 229 -18.13 -13.94 7.75
CA ILE A 229 -16.84 -14.06 8.36
C ILE A 229 -15.92 -14.74 7.35
N LEU A 230 -15.01 -13.97 6.78
CA LEU A 230 -13.84 -14.54 6.10
C LEU A 230 -13.17 -15.54 7.07
N PRO A 231 -12.84 -16.76 6.63
CA PRO A 231 -12.16 -17.75 7.47
C PRO A 231 -10.97 -17.14 8.21
N ARG A 232 -10.73 -17.56 9.46
CA ARG A 232 -9.54 -17.11 10.17
C ARG A 232 -8.31 -17.62 9.45
N VAL A 233 -7.44 -16.71 9.03
CA VAL A 233 -6.21 -17.03 8.30
C VAL A 233 -5.02 -16.70 9.20
N PRO A 234 -4.38 -17.70 9.83
CA PRO A 234 -3.34 -17.43 10.80
C PRO A 234 -1.96 -17.24 10.16
N ILE A 235 -1.79 -17.61 8.90
CA ILE A 235 -0.49 -17.61 8.22
C ILE A 235 -0.04 -16.22 7.73
N VAL A 236 -0.99 -15.32 7.44
CA VAL A 236 -0.70 -13.99 6.90
C VAL A 236 -0.22 -13.06 8.01
N SER A 237 1.01 -12.56 7.89
CA SER A 237 1.57 -11.55 8.78
C SER A 237 1.74 -10.19 8.13
N LYS A 238 1.79 -10.14 6.79
CA LYS A 238 1.88 -8.88 6.05
C LYS A 238 0.82 -8.82 4.96
N PHE A 239 0.14 -7.69 4.84
CA PHE A 239 -0.80 -7.42 3.77
C PHE A 239 -0.29 -6.27 2.90
N LEU A 240 -0.24 -6.50 1.59
CA LEU A 240 0.31 -5.55 0.63
C LEU A 240 -0.67 -5.29 -0.53
N ILE A 241 -0.89 -4.02 -0.83
CA ILE A 241 -1.51 -3.54 -2.08
C ILE A 241 -0.49 -2.61 -2.73
N ARG A 242 0.07 -3.03 -3.88
CA ARG A 242 1.05 -2.22 -4.64
C ARG A 242 0.37 -1.15 -5.47
N ASN A 243 1.19 -0.18 -5.88
CA ASN A 243 0.81 0.89 -6.79
C ASN A 243 0.80 0.46 -8.26
N THR A 244 0.08 -0.59 -8.61
CA THR A 244 -0.09 -1.01 -10.02
C THR A 244 -1.54 -1.16 -10.43
N GLN A 245 -2.44 -1.19 -9.46
CA GLN A 245 -3.88 -1.33 -9.69
C GLN A 245 -4.61 0.02 -9.64
N PHE A 246 -5.56 0.18 -10.56
CA PHE A 246 -6.47 1.33 -10.60
C PHE A 246 -7.79 1.04 -9.89
N ARG A 247 -8.17 -0.24 -9.82
CA ARG A 247 -9.33 -0.68 -9.05
C ARG A 247 -9.01 -0.61 -7.57
N ARG A 248 -9.93 0.00 -6.82
CA ARG A 248 -9.76 0.32 -5.41
C ARG A 248 -10.64 -0.62 -4.61
N ILE A 249 -10.13 -1.11 -3.49
CA ILE A 249 -10.88 -1.93 -2.54
C ILE A 249 -11.41 -0.99 -1.45
N SER A 250 -12.66 -1.17 -1.03
CA SER A 250 -13.25 -0.30 -0.02
C SER A 250 -12.54 -0.50 1.33
N PRO A 251 -12.40 0.56 2.16
CA PRO A 251 -11.83 0.42 3.49
C PRO A 251 -12.61 -0.57 4.37
N GLU A 252 -13.92 -0.67 4.22
CA GLU A 252 -14.75 -1.63 4.95
C GLU A 252 -14.38 -3.08 4.58
N THR A 253 -14.18 -3.36 3.30
CA THR A 253 -13.69 -4.66 2.82
C THR A 253 -12.31 -4.98 3.36
N MET A 254 -11.40 -4.01 3.36
CA MET A 254 -10.08 -4.17 3.97
C MET A 254 -10.17 -4.46 5.48
N SER A 255 -11.06 -3.78 6.20
CA SER A 255 -11.31 -4.04 7.62
C SER A 255 -11.77 -5.49 7.87
N LEU A 256 -12.64 -6.03 7.02
CA LEU A 256 -13.08 -7.43 7.10
C LEU A 256 -11.91 -8.40 6.85
N MET A 257 -11.06 -8.12 5.85
CA MET A 257 -9.84 -8.92 5.62
C MET A 257 -8.89 -8.86 6.81
N PHE A 258 -8.63 -7.67 7.38
CA PHE A 258 -7.74 -7.51 8.54
C PHE A 258 -8.23 -8.27 9.77
N LYS A 259 -9.55 -8.28 10.02
CA LYS A 259 -10.15 -9.06 11.11
C LYS A 259 -9.96 -10.58 10.93
N SER A 260 -9.88 -11.05 9.69
CA SER A 260 -9.66 -12.47 9.39
C SER A 260 -8.21 -12.92 9.63
N PHE A 261 -7.24 -12.01 9.52
CA PHE A 261 -5.82 -12.33 9.70
C PHE A 261 -5.44 -12.35 11.19
N VAL A 262 -5.13 -13.54 11.72
CA VAL A 262 -4.87 -13.70 13.16
C VAL A 262 -3.55 -13.07 13.60
N ASN A 263 -2.56 -13.04 12.71
CA ASN A 263 -1.17 -12.66 13.04
C ASN A 263 -0.66 -11.52 12.18
N LEU A 264 -1.56 -10.63 11.75
CA LEU A 264 -1.23 -9.47 10.94
C LEU A 264 -0.39 -8.47 11.74
N GLU A 265 0.81 -8.16 11.24
CA GLU A 265 1.75 -7.22 11.85
C GLU A 265 2.05 -6.02 10.95
N ASP A 266 1.90 -6.18 9.63
CA ASP A 266 2.29 -5.18 8.62
C ASP A 266 1.17 -4.97 7.60
N ILE A 267 0.75 -3.72 7.43
CA ILE A 267 -0.21 -3.31 6.41
C ILE A 267 0.44 -2.22 5.57
N THR A 268 0.58 -2.49 4.28
CA THR A 268 1.03 -1.51 3.29
C THR A 268 0.03 -1.43 2.14
N THR A 269 -0.57 -0.26 1.95
CA THR A 269 -1.57 -0.05 0.89
C THR A 269 -1.25 1.18 0.06
N HIS A 270 -1.20 1.00 -1.25
CA HIS A 270 -1.18 2.08 -2.23
C HIS A 270 -2.53 2.18 -2.92
N ARG A 271 -3.04 3.39 -3.11
CA ARG A 271 -4.29 3.63 -3.83
C ARG A 271 -4.24 4.91 -4.65
N TRP A 272 -5.03 4.93 -5.72
CA TRP A 272 -5.44 6.16 -6.38
C TRP A 272 -6.48 6.88 -5.56
N ALA A 273 -6.37 8.21 -5.46
CA ALA A 273 -7.43 9.04 -4.91
C ALA A 273 -8.69 8.95 -5.80
N SER A 274 -9.83 9.35 -5.25
CA SER A 274 -11.11 9.34 -5.97
C SER A 274 -11.16 10.45 -6.99
N VAL A 275 -11.86 10.19 -8.10
CA VAL A 275 -12.07 11.19 -9.16
C VAL A 275 -12.59 12.52 -8.62
N GLY A 276 -13.56 12.49 -7.69
CA GLY A 276 -14.12 13.70 -7.07
C GLY A 276 -13.86 13.76 -5.56
N ALA A 277 -13.86 14.99 -5.04
CA ALA A 277 -13.61 15.27 -3.63
C ALA A 277 -14.69 14.70 -2.68
N ASP A 278 -15.95 14.63 -3.13
CA ASP A 278 -17.04 14.03 -2.34
C ASP A 278 -16.81 12.52 -2.15
N GLN A 279 -16.45 11.80 -3.21
CA GLN A 279 -16.12 10.38 -3.10
C GLN A 279 -14.88 10.15 -2.23
N GLU A 280 -13.89 11.04 -2.31
CA GLU A 280 -12.70 10.96 -1.45
C GLU A 280 -13.03 11.28 0.01
N THR A 281 -13.99 12.16 0.26
CA THR A 281 -14.52 12.46 1.60
C THR A 281 -15.20 11.23 2.19
N ASP A 282 -16.04 10.55 1.41
CA ASP A 282 -16.69 9.31 1.85
C ASP A 282 -15.66 8.21 2.10
N TRP A 283 -14.66 8.05 1.22
CA TRP A 283 -13.56 7.11 1.44
C TRP A 283 -12.82 7.41 2.76
N THR A 284 -12.53 8.68 3.04
CA THR A 284 -11.83 9.13 4.26
C THR A 284 -12.61 8.76 5.53
N ARG A 285 -13.94 8.86 5.50
CA ARG A 285 -14.82 8.43 6.60
C ARG A 285 -14.64 6.94 6.93
N TYR A 286 -14.65 6.08 5.91
CA TYR A 286 -14.48 4.63 6.10
C TYR A 286 -13.04 4.24 6.42
N ALA A 287 -12.06 4.96 5.87
CA ALA A 287 -10.64 4.77 6.18
C ALA A 287 -10.34 5.01 7.67
N ALA A 288 -10.99 5.99 8.28
CA ALA A 288 -10.85 6.25 9.72
C ALA A 288 -11.27 5.05 10.59
N LYS A 289 -12.28 4.30 10.14
CA LYS A 289 -12.66 3.04 10.79
C LYS A 289 -11.63 1.95 10.53
N ALA A 290 -11.33 1.67 9.26
CA ALA A 290 -10.50 0.53 8.86
C ALA A 290 -9.05 0.61 9.34
N PHE A 291 -8.44 1.80 9.27
CA PHE A 291 -7.01 2.00 9.52
C PHE A 291 -6.70 2.66 10.87
N ALA A 292 -7.72 2.99 11.67
CA ALA A 292 -7.53 3.47 13.02
C ALA A 292 -8.44 2.74 14.01
N GLU A 293 -9.76 2.97 14.01
CA GLU A 293 -10.66 2.45 15.06
C GLU A 293 -10.70 0.91 15.14
N TYR A 294 -10.63 0.23 14.00
CA TYR A 294 -10.69 -1.23 13.89
C TYR A 294 -9.37 -1.86 13.45
N LEU A 295 -8.27 -1.13 13.56
CA LEU A 295 -6.95 -1.65 13.25
C LEU A 295 -6.60 -2.78 14.24
N PRO A 296 -6.20 -3.98 13.78
CA PRO A 296 -5.85 -5.07 14.70
C PRO A 296 -4.71 -4.67 15.64
N ALA A 297 -4.83 -5.01 16.92
CA ALA A 297 -3.86 -4.61 17.94
C ALA A 297 -2.46 -5.21 17.74
N SER A 298 -2.35 -6.29 16.96
CA SER A 298 -1.09 -6.93 16.57
C SER A 298 -0.30 -6.16 15.51
N VAL A 299 -0.93 -5.21 14.81
CA VAL A 299 -0.28 -4.42 13.76
C VAL A 299 0.77 -3.50 14.38
N LYS A 300 2.00 -3.60 13.87
CA LYS A 300 3.16 -2.78 14.24
C LYS A 300 3.52 -1.78 13.13
N THR A 301 3.24 -2.13 11.88
CA THR A 301 3.55 -1.28 10.71
C THR A 301 2.28 -0.96 9.95
N LEU A 302 2.03 0.33 9.74
CA LEU A 302 0.94 0.84 8.90
C LEU A 302 1.50 1.83 7.88
N SER A 303 1.37 1.54 6.59
CA SER A 303 1.69 2.44 5.49
C SER A 303 0.50 2.60 4.55
N ILE A 304 -0.02 3.83 4.44
CA ILE A 304 -1.12 4.19 3.55
C ILE A 304 -0.63 5.30 2.63
N ASN A 305 -0.52 4.99 1.34
CA ASN A 305 -0.01 5.89 0.32
C ASN A 305 -1.11 6.21 -0.70
N GLY A 306 -1.52 7.46 -0.73
CA GLY A 306 -2.39 8.01 -1.77
C GLY A 306 -1.60 8.35 -3.02
N GLN A 307 -2.26 8.28 -4.17
CA GLN A 307 -1.73 8.72 -5.46
C GLN A 307 -2.69 9.73 -6.07
N LYS A 308 -2.11 10.83 -6.53
CA LYS A 308 -2.81 11.88 -7.26
C LYS A 308 -2.00 12.21 -8.51
N SER A 309 -2.72 12.63 -9.52
CA SER A 309 -2.15 13.13 -10.77
C SER A 309 -3.10 14.19 -11.29
N THR A 310 -2.55 15.31 -11.77
CA THR A 310 -3.32 16.38 -12.40
C THR A 310 -4.05 15.93 -13.66
N ALA A 311 -3.61 14.82 -14.28
CA ALA A 311 -4.34 14.18 -15.37
C ALA A 311 -5.65 13.52 -14.91
N PHE A 312 -5.73 13.14 -13.63
CA PHE A 312 -6.84 12.34 -13.09
C PHE A 312 -7.63 13.04 -11.98
N HIS A 313 -7.18 14.20 -11.50
CA HIS A 313 -7.77 14.88 -10.35
C HIS A 313 -7.69 16.38 -10.60
N ASP A 314 -8.86 17.03 -10.56
CA ASP A 314 -9.03 18.48 -10.72
C ASP A 314 -9.35 19.18 -9.38
N TRP A 315 -9.59 18.40 -8.32
CA TRP A 315 -9.83 18.91 -6.97
C TRP A 315 -8.52 19.10 -6.18
N THR A 316 -8.60 19.98 -5.19
CA THR A 316 -7.50 20.36 -4.30
C THR A 316 -7.67 19.75 -2.91
N SER A 317 -6.60 19.80 -2.10
CA SER A 317 -6.60 19.20 -0.76
C SER A 317 -7.74 19.70 0.14
N CYS A 318 -8.12 20.99 0.03
CA CYS A 318 -9.16 21.60 0.86
C CYS A 318 -10.60 21.22 0.46
N ASP A 319 -10.79 20.64 -0.73
CA ASP A 319 -12.12 20.20 -1.19
C ASP A 319 -12.56 18.90 -0.49
N VAL A 320 -11.60 18.11 0.01
CA VAL A 320 -11.85 16.84 0.70
C VAL A 320 -12.08 17.06 2.18
N LYS A 321 -13.28 16.74 2.67
CA LYS A 321 -13.65 16.88 4.08
C LYS A 321 -13.21 15.65 4.89
N LEU A 322 -13.25 15.76 6.22
CA LEU A 322 -13.00 14.68 7.19
C LEU A 322 -11.56 14.14 7.25
N ARG A 323 -10.59 14.75 6.56
CA ARG A 323 -9.17 14.39 6.70
C ARG A 323 -8.64 14.67 8.10
N ASP A 324 -9.08 15.77 8.69
CA ASP A 324 -8.86 16.13 10.10
C ASP A 324 -9.41 15.05 11.06
N VAL A 325 -10.58 14.48 10.73
CA VAL A 325 -11.18 13.38 11.48
C VAL A 325 -10.31 12.13 11.38
N LEU A 326 -9.87 11.74 10.18
CA LEU A 326 -8.95 10.62 9.99
C LEU A 326 -7.63 10.85 10.75
N GLY A 327 -7.02 12.04 10.64
CA GLY A 327 -5.82 12.41 11.40
C GLY A 327 -6.02 12.30 12.91
N LYS A 328 -7.18 12.74 13.42
CA LYS A 328 -7.56 12.59 14.84
C LYS A 328 -7.72 11.13 15.25
N ARG A 329 -8.38 10.29 14.45
CA ARG A 329 -8.54 8.87 14.74
C ARG A 329 -7.20 8.14 14.72
N LEU A 330 -6.36 8.40 13.73
CA LEU A 330 -5.00 7.87 13.69
C LEU A 330 -4.25 8.22 14.97
N ARG A 331 -4.29 9.48 15.44
CA ARG A 331 -3.66 9.84 16.72
C ARG A 331 -4.19 9.03 17.91
N GLN A 332 -5.49 8.79 17.98
CA GLN A 332 -6.15 8.12 19.11
C GLN A 332 -5.84 6.63 19.19
N TYR A 333 -5.83 5.94 18.04
CA TYR A 333 -5.83 4.47 17.99
C TYR A 333 -4.50 3.83 17.56
N SER A 334 -3.50 4.60 17.14
CA SER A 334 -2.22 4.08 16.64
C SER A 334 -1.13 3.81 17.69
N LYS A 335 -1.47 3.73 18.98
CA LYS A 335 -0.48 3.70 20.07
C LYS A 335 0.46 2.48 20.03
N ASN A 336 0.00 1.38 19.43
CA ASN A 336 0.77 0.13 19.31
C ASN A 336 1.72 0.11 18.11
N LEU A 337 1.61 1.08 17.19
CA LEU A 337 2.45 1.10 16.01
C LEU A 337 3.91 1.41 16.35
N GLU A 338 4.81 0.67 15.72
CA GLU A 338 6.24 0.96 15.65
C GLU A 338 6.57 1.80 14.42
N HIS A 339 5.83 1.61 13.33
CA HIS A 339 6.06 2.30 12.07
C HIS A 339 4.74 2.81 11.49
N MET A 340 4.63 4.12 11.29
CA MET A 340 3.48 4.76 10.65
C MET A 340 3.93 5.62 9.46
N SER A 341 3.33 5.41 8.30
CA SER A 341 3.48 6.25 7.12
C SER A 341 2.11 6.54 6.54
N VAL A 342 1.67 7.80 6.58
CA VAL A 342 0.38 8.23 6.02
C VAL A 342 0.64 9.39 5.09
N VAL A 343 0.58 9.11 3.80
CA VAL A 343 1.20 9.92 2.77
C VAL A 343 0.20 10.14 1.63
N ASP A 344 -0.02 11.39 1.25
CA ASP A 344 -0.99 11.90 0.28
C ASP A 344 -2.46 11.51 0.57
N ILE A 345 -2.73 11.10 1.81
CA ILE A 345 -4.05 10.73 2.35
C ILE A 345 -4.60 11.82 3.28
N ILE A 346 -3.79 12.27 4.24
CA ILE A 346 -4.05 13.41 5.13
C ILE A 346 -2.94 14.45 4.96
N ASP A 347 -3.23 15.70 5.30
CA ASP A 347 -2.17 16.69 5.47
C ASP A 347 -1.50 16.51 6.84
N ALA A 348 -0.21 16.80 6.94
CA ALA A 348 0.52 16.73 8.21
C ALA A 348 -0.12 17.61 9.30
N THR A 349 -0.80 18.71 8.93
CA THR A 349 -1.57 19.53 9.88
C THR A 349 -2.78 18.80 10.46
N ASP A 350 -3.48 17.97 9.67
CA ASP A 350 -4.59 17.14 10.17
C ASP A 350 -4.13 16.26 11.32
N PHE A 351 -2.87 15.79 11.26
CA PHE A 351 -2.23 15.01 12.32
C PHE A 351 -1.63 15.88 13.45
N LEU A 352 -0.99 17.00 13.14
CA LEU A 352 -0.11 17.71 14.09
C LEU A 352 -0.70 19.00 14.67
N HIS A 353 -1.77 19.56 14.10
CA HIS A 353 -2.24 20.90 14.47
C HIS A 353 -2.62 21.04 15.95
N ILE A 354 -3.08 19.97 16.61
CA ILE A 354 -3.40 20.00 18.05
C ILE A 354 -2.20 20.45 18.92
N PHE A 355 -0.97 20.20 18.46
CA PHE A 355 0.23 20.59 19.19
C PHE A 355 0.54 22.09 19.14
N ILE A 356 -0.23 22.88 18.38
CA ILE A 356 -0.12 24.35 18.37
C ILE A 356 -0.49 24.94 19.74
N LEU A 357 -1.46 24.33 20.41
CA LEU A 357 -2.08 24.83 21.64
C LEU A 357 -1.13 24.76 22.84
N PHE A 358 -0.03 24.01 22.73
CA PHE A 358 0.82 23.68 23.88
C PHE A 358 2.13 24.46 23.83
N LYS A 359 2.31 25.35 24.80
CA LYS A 359 3.52 26.17 24.94
C LYS A 359 4.40 25.72 26.10
N CYS A 360 3.87 24.98 27.06
CA CYS A 360 4.60 24.46 28.21
C CYS A 360 4.56 22.93 28.31
N ASP A 361 5.44 22.37 29.15
CA ASP A 361 5.57 20.91 29.30
C ASP A 361 4.43 20.29 30.13
N ALA A 362 3.80 21.08 31.00
CA ALA A 362 2.63 20.64 31.77
C ALA A 362 1.44 20.31 30.85
N ASP A 363 1.18 21.13 29.83
CA ASP A 363 0.09 20.90 28.88
C ASP A 363 0.28 19.60 28.07
N LEU A 364 1.54 19.24 27.81
CA LEU A 364 1.89 18.07 27.03
C LEU A 364 1.64 16.77 27.81
N ASN A 365 1.70 16.79 29.14
CA ASN A 365 1.57 15.56 29.95
C ASN A 365 0.19 14.91 29.87
N ALA A 366 -0.86 15.67 29.56
CA ALA A 366 -2.21 15.14 29.34
C ALA A 366 -2.39 14.47 27.96
N MET A 367 -1.39 14.54 27.06
CA MET A 367 -1.52 14.04 25.69
C MET A 367 -1.26 12.54 25.55
N THR A 368 -1.83 12.00 24.46
CA THR A 368 -1.53 10.63 24.02
C THR A 368 -0.02 10.45 23.79
N ILE A 369 0.50 9.37 24.35
CA ILE A 369 1.87 8.90 24.16
C ILE A 369 1.84 7.76 23.14
N TRP A 370 2.82 7.72 22.25
CA TRP A 370 3.13 6.60 21.35
C TRP A 370 4.35 5.85 21.87
N PRO A 371 4.17 4.88 22.79
CA PRO A 371 5.27 4.24 23.50
C PRO A 371 6.21 3.44 22.59
N HIS A 372 5.72 2.99 21.44
CA HIS A 372 6.44 2.08 20.54
C HIS A 372 6.90 2.71 19.22
N LEU A 373 6.39 3.90 18.87
CA LEU A 373 6.59 4.49 17.54
C LEU A 373 8.05 4.87 17.32
N LYS A 374 8.68 4.23 16.34
CA LYS A 374 10.06 4.42 15.87
C LYS A 374 10.12 5.28 14.62
N THR A 375 9.16 5.14 13.70
CA THR A 375 9.16 5.93 12.47
C THR A 375 7.80 6.56 12.20
N LEU A 376 7.78 7.85 11.88
CA LEU A 376 6.59 8.57 11.44
C LEU A 376 6.88 9.29 10.12
N THR A 377 6.11 8.99 9.08
CA THR A 377 6.15 9.72 7.79
C THR A 377 4.79 10.31 7.47
N LEU A 378 4.76 11.61 7.17
CA LEU A 378 3.58 12.36 6.77
C LEU A 378 3.87 13.15 5.48
N SER A 379 2.81 13.54 4.77
CA SER A 379 2.87 14.46 3.62
C SER A 379 2.21 15.79 3.93
N THR A 380 2.60 16.86 3.27
CA THR A 380 1.87 18.14 3.34
C THR A 380 1.88 18.91 2.02
N ASN A 381 0.81 19.67 1.78
CA ASN A 381 0.74 20.65 0.70
C ASN A 381 1.15 22.08 1.15
N LEU A 382 1.53 22.25 2.41
CA LEU A 382 1.94 23.56 2.95
C LEU A 382 3.31 24.01 2.44
N PHE A 383 4.18 23.07 2.04
CA PHE A 383 5.51 23.42 1.56
C PHE A 383 5.46 24.17 0.22
N GLN A 384 4.37 24.05 -0.55
CA GLN A 384 4.13 24.77 -1.81
C GLN A 384 3.56 26.16 -1.59
N SER A 385 2.92 26.41 -0.45
CA SER A 385 2.21 27.67 -0.23
C SER A 385 3.16 28.86 -0.01
N HIS A 386 4.46 28.60 0.14
CA HIS A 386 5.51 29.55 0.56
C HIS A 386 5.14 30.37 1.81
N CYS A 387 4.14 29.94 2.58
CA CYS A 387 3.68 30.65 3.76
C CYS A 387 4.60 30.29 4.93
N ARG A 388 5.72 31.01 5.02
CA ARG A 388 6.77 30.82 6.02
C ARG A 388 6.23 30.57 7.43
N ARG A 389 5.30 31.40 7.91
CA ARG A 389 4.69 31.27 9.24
C ARG A 389 3.96 29.94 9.45
N SER A 390 3.26 29.44 8.43
CA SER A 390 2.52 28.18 8.51
C SER A 390 3.46 26.97 8.49
N ILE A 391 4.53 27.01 7.68
CA ILE A 391 5.56 25.98 7.62
C ILE A 391 6.30 25.90 8.96
N GLU A 392 6.79 27.04 9.48
CA GLU A 392 7.45 27.11 10.79
C GLU A 392 6.56 26.56 11.91
N ARG A 393 5.27 26.90 11.87
CA ARG A 393 4.27 26.43 12.84
C ARG A 393 4.08 24.93 12.78
N LEU A 394 3.98 24.34 11.58
CA LEU A 394 3.89 22.89 11.39
C LEU A 394 5.14 22.19 11.94
N LEU A 395 6.34 22.65 11.60
CA LEU A 395 7.60 22.05 12.04
C LEU A 395 7.79 22.16 13.56
N CYS A 396 7.35 23.26 14.18
CA CYS A 396 7.28 23.37 15.65
C CYS A 396 6.29 22.37 16.27
N CYS A 397 5.13 22.15 15.64
CA CYS A 397 4.17 21.14 16.10
C CYS A 397 4.74 19.72 15.98
N ALA A 398 5.51 19.43 14.92
CA ALA A 398 6.21 18.16 14.75
C ALA A 398 7.19 17.89 15.90
N ALA A 399 8.01 18.87 16.28
CA ALA A 399 8.91 18.77 17.43
C ALA A 399 8.16 18.46 18.74
N ARG A 400 7.04 19.15 18.98
CA ARG A 400 6.18 18.91 20.15
C ARG A 400 5.58 17.51 20.16
N ALA A 401 5.12 17.03 19.01
CA ALA A 401 4.61 15.68 18.85
C ALA A 401 5.69 14.61 19.09
N ALA A 402 6.91 14.84 18.60
CA ALA A 402 8.04 13.93 18.76
C ALA A 402 8.39 13.69 20.24
N ARG A 403 8.15 14.65 21.14
CA ARG A 403 8.31 14.46 22.61
C ARG A 403 7.30 13.49 23.23
N LYS A 404 6.28 13.05 22.47
CA LYS A 404 5.31 12.03 22.89
C LYS A 404 5.59 10.66 22.27
N MET A 405 6.73 10.49 21.60
CA MET A 405 7.09 9.28 20.87
C MET A 405 8.43 8.74 21.36
N PRO A 406 8.61 8.28 22.62
CA PRO A 406 9.91 8.03 23.24
C PRO A 406 10.90 7.17 22.44
N LYS A 407 10.43 6.26 21.58
CA LYS A 407 11.28 5.38 20.75
C LYS A 407 11.53 5.90 19.32
N LEU A 408 11.09 7.11 18.99
CA LEU A 408 11.22 7.69 17.65
C LEU A 408 12.68 7.78 17.22
N GLN A 409 12.98 7.18 16.08
CA GLN A 409 14.27 7.19 15.39
C GLN A 409 14.20 8.06 14.13
N THR A 410 13.06 8.08 13.44
CA THR A 410 12.88 8.85 12.20
C THR A 410 11.54 9.58 12.18
N PHE A 411 11.56 10.88 11.92
CA PHE A 411 10.38 11.67 11.58
C PHE A 411 10.60 12.29 10.21
N LYS A 412 9.71 12.02 9.26
CA LYS A 412 9.74 12.64 7.93
C LYS A 412 8.43 13.36 7.62
N ILE A 413 8.52 14.59 7.12
CA ILE A 413 7.41 15.31 6.48
C ILE A 413 7.86 15.62 5.07
N ARG A 414 7.15 15.13 4.06
CA ARG A 414 7.46 15.39 2.66
C ARG A 414 6.42 16.28 2.00
N SER A 415 6.82 17.01 0.97
CA SER A 415 5.87 17.64 0.06
C SER A 415 5.09 16.57 -0.72
N ASP A 416 3.82 16.85 -1.01
CA ASP A 416 2.97 16.03 -1.89
C ASP A 416 3.29 16.21 -3.39
N SER A 417 3.99 17.28 -3.76
CA SER A 417 4.23 17.67 -5.17
C SER A 417 5.71 17.64 -5.57
N ASP A 418 6.61 17.98 -4.65
CA ASP A 418 8.05 17.99 -4.88
C ASP A 418 8.76 16.95 -3.99
N PRO A 419 9.22 15.83 -4.57
CA PRO A 419 9.94 14.80 -3.83
C PRO A 419 11.22 15.29 -3.14
N GLN A 420 11.83 16.39 -3.62
CA GLN A 420 13.04 16.98 -3.06
C GLN A 420 12.75 17.85 -1.84
N CYS A 421 11.52 18.36 -1.72
CA CYS A 421 11.11 19.19 -0.61
C CYS A 421 10.66 18.33 0.58
N LEU A 422 11.51 18.24 1.61
CA LEU A 422 11.27 17.43 2.79
C LEU A 422 11.92 17.99 4.06
N PHE A 423 11.27 17.73 5.17
CA PHE A 423 11.84 17.82 6.51
C PHE A 423 12.11 16.41 7.02
N GLN A 424 13.31 16.17 7.56
CA GLN A 424 13.65 14.90 8.17
C GLN A 424 14.44 15.08 9.47
N TYR A 425 14.01 14.34 10.49
CA TYR A 425 14.70 14.15 11.76
C TYR A 425 15.11 12.68 11.85
N ASN A 426 16.38 12.42 12.12
CA ASN A 426 16.92 11.09 12.37
C ASN A 426 17.70 11.05 13.69
N ILE A 427 17.81 9.87 14.28
CA ILE A 427 18.76 9.59 15.35
C ILE A 427 19.84 8.67 14.82
N VAL A 428 21.08 9.15 14.76
CA VAL A 428 22.27 8.40 14.34
C VAL A 428 23.27 8.42 15.49
N GLN A 429 23.64 7.24 16.01
CA GLN A 429 24.60 7.10 17.11
C GLN A 429 24.31 8.02 18.32
N ALA A 430 23.04 8.10 18.74
CA ALA A 430 22.54 8.98 19.82
C ALA A 430 22.67 10.49 19.58
N ARG A 431 22.92 10.92 18.33
CA ARG A 431 22.84 12.31 17.88
C ARG A 431 21.58 12.51 17.05
N ALA A 432 20.90 13.62 17.27
CA ALA A 432 19.78 14.03 16.43
C ALA A 432 20.33 14.76 15.20
N GLU A 433 19.98 14.27 14.01
CA GLU A 433 20.28 14.90 12.73
C GLU A 433 18.99 15.46 12.14
N ILE A 434 19.03 16.74 11.75
CA ILE A 434 17.89 17.41 11.16
C ILE A 434 18.27 17.98 9.81
N THR A 435 17.51 17.61 8.78
CA THR A 435 17.67 18.12 7.43
C THR A 435 16.38 18.79 6.97
N TRP A 436 16.53 19.96 6.34
CA TRP A 436 15.45 20.70 5.72
C TRP A 436 15.81 21.03 4.27
N SER A 437 14.95 20.63 3.35
CA SER A 437 14.99 21.07 1.95
C SER A 437 13.62 21.59 1.59
N GLY A 438 13.51 22.89 1.28
CA GLY A 438 12.24 23.53 1.00
C GLY A 438 12.32 25.06 1.01
N PRO A 439 11.17 25.76 1.06
CA PRO A 439 11.14 27.22 1.10
C PRO A 439 11.90 27.80 2.29
N VAL A 440 12.31 29.07 2.16
CA VAL A 440 13.00 29.82 3.20
C VAL A 440 12.12 29.94 4.47
N VAL A 441 12.69 29.55 5.62
CA VAL A 441 12.05 29.62 6.94
C VAL A 441 13.00 30.18 8.00
N ASP A 442 12.46 30.61 9.15
CA ASP A 442 13.27 30.90 10.33
C ASP A 442 13.69 29.60 11.04
N GLY A 443 14.88 29.10 10.74
CA GLY A 443 15.45 27.93 11.40
C GLY A 443 15.58 28.10 12.91
N THR A 444 15.77 29.32 13.44
CA THR A 444 16.10 29.53 14.86
C THR A 444 15.01 29.03 15.81
N LYS A 445 13.76 29.35 15.51
CA LYS A 445 12.60 28.94 16.34
C LYS A 445 12.33 27.44 16.22
N ILE A 446 12.50 26.89 15.02
CA ILE A 446 12.31 25.46 14.74
C ILE A 446 13.36 24.65 15.49
N MET A 447 14.63 25.02 15.35
CA MET A 447 15.76 24.36 16.00
C MET A 447 15.65 24.43 17.53
N LYS A 448 15.27 25.57 18.10
CA LYS A 448 15.02 25.68 19.55
C LYS A 448 13.97 24.69 20.08
N GLN A 449 12.95 24.33 19.28
CA GLN A 449 11.97 23.31 19.68
C GLN A 449 12.52 21.88 19.53
N TRP A 450 13.33 21.63 18.52
CA TRP A 450 13.95 20.32 18.31
C TRP A 450 15.11 20.04 19.27
N GLU A 451 15.85 21.05 19.70
CA GLU A 451 16.84 20.96 20.79
C GLU A 451 16.17 20.55 22.10
N LYS A 452 15.03 21.16 22.46
CA LYS A 452 14.23 20.72 23.61
C LYS A 452 13.80 19.25 23.49
N THR A 453 13.47 18.82 22.27
CA THR A 453 13.10 17.43 21.99
C THR A 453 14.30 16.48 22.13
N SER A 454 15.48 16.91 21.69
CA SER A 454 16.72 16.15 21.79
C SER A 454 17.20 16.04 23.24
N ALA A 455 17.17 17.14 23.99
CA ALA A 455 17.48 17.19 25.41
C ALA A 455 16.52 16.32 26.24
N TRP A 456 15.22 16.37 25.96
CA TRP A 456 14.22 15.49 26.58
C TRP A 456 14.52 13.99 26.35
N ARG A 457 15.23 13.64 25.27
CA ARG A 457 15.66 12.27 24.94
C ARG A 457 17.03 11.88 25.48
N ASN A 458 17.74 12.79 26.16
CA ASN A 458 19.13 12.61 26.56
C ASN A 458 20.08 12.31 25.38
N ASN A 459 19.80 12.86 24.20
CA ASN A 459 20.71 12.76 23.06
C ASN A 459 21.98 13.58 23.31
N VAL A 460 23.12 13.12 22.78
CA VAL A 460 24.45 13.73 23.00
C VAL A 460 24.59 15.11 22.33
N GLY A 461 23.76 15.40 21.33
CA GLY A 461 23.73 16.69 20.63
C GLY A 461 22.73 16.73 19.47
N VAL A 462 22.66 17.87 18.78
CA VAL A 462 21.87 18.08 17.56
C VAL A 462 22.79 18.59 16.46
N VAL A 463 22.84 17.88 15.33
CA VAL A 463 23.45 18.33 14.08
C VAL A 463 22.32 18.77 13.16
N ASN A 464 22.47 19.92 12.51
CA ASN A 464 21.46 20.42 11.58
C ASN A 464 22.07 20.92 10.29
N ASP A 465 21.34 20.69 9.20
CA ASP A 465 21.56 21.22 7.86
C ASP A 465 20.24 21.90 7.45
N PHE A 466 20.11 23.16 7.88
CA PHE A 466 18.88 23.96 7.84
C PHE A 466 19.05 25.22 7.00
#